data_AF-A0AA36HYS8-F1
#
_entry.id   AF-A0AA36HYS8-F1
#
_cell.length_a   1.000
_cell.length_b   1.000
_cell.length_c   1.000
_cell.angle_alpha   90.00
_cell.angle_beta   90.00
_cell.angle_gamma   90.00
#
_symmetry.space_group_name_H-M   'P 1'
#
loop_
_entity.id
_entity.type
_entity.pdbx_description
1 polymer ?
#
loop_
_entity_poly.entity_id
_entity_poly.type
_entity_poly.pdbx_seq_one_letter_code
_entity_poly.pdbx_strand_id
1 'polypeptide(L)'
;MGSDLQLIDTPGANSMSGRVEHNVWIAHALNFCPVNLILLVVKAEVRMDATMNVVTDYVERFQDFEELLALCITHMDTVSWTQERFKELVTQKLGLETPIFASRVTSGCRLKKSVLARCREPQDLCITSDTFLNYFKVHEGTFKILKTCRKEITRFQTIKQDFMNQFSESWWTTEERVDVVFEFQAWMLEQVFAAQRRVAEACDFTFTSDDAQVIANEAGHIATLTNQLKGVLLEVRMLAFGFQRDINTDLRKCPHCSAIWAKEEGCDGDTTCGNRVGKILDTRFESLSQFSFRFDGERLHITQAAKRKLMGCQSSGGAGCGKTIAWHNMAPVELPPEFVPSASRVKTDDVNILFPEARLCFSYMYGKLIRMCSAIRQTRAAIRRAIPHGDRSPMGGA
;
A
#
# COMPACT_ATOMS: atom_id res chain seq x y z
N MET A 1 26.43 -17.63 -26.84
CA MET A 1 25.24 -16.81 -27.12
C MET A 1 25.46 -15.46 -26.47
N GLY A 2 25.51 -14.37 -27.24
CA GLY A 2 25.76 -13.04 -26.68
C GLY A 2 24.57 -12.63 -25.82
N SER A 3 24.80 -12.25 -24.56
CA SER A 3 23.77 -11.65 -23.72
C SER A 3 23.42 -10.29 -24.33
N ASP A 4 22.26 -10.22 -24.98
CA ASP A 4 21.71 -8.96 -25.47
C ASP A 4 21.24 -8.13 -24.28
N LEU A 5 21.75 -6.90 -24.19
CA LEU A 5 21.41 -5.95 -23.13
C LEU A 5 20.40 -4.96 -23.70
N GLN A 6 19.19 -4.97 -23.17
CA GLN A 6 18.18 -3.97 -23.48
C GLN A 6 18.17 -2.91 -22.38
N LEU A 7 18.31 -1.65 -22.75
CA LEU A 7 18.23 -0.51 -21.84
C LEU A 7 16.96 0.27 -22.12
N ILE A 8 16.19 0.53 -21.06
CA ILE A 8 15.01 1.39 -21.10
C ILE A 8 15.37 2.66 -20.36
N ASP A 9 15.52 3.75 -21.11
CA ASP A 9 15.81 5.06 -20.54
C ASP A 9 14.53 5.66 -19.96
N THR A 10 14.66 6.34 -18.82
CA THR A 10 13.55 6.98 -18.11
C THR A 10 13.88 8.44 -17.79
N PRO A 11 12.88 9.32 -17.69
CA PRO A 11 13.11 10.70 -17.24
C PRO A 11 13.75 10.70 -15.85
N GLY A 12 14.59 11.71 -15.59
CA GLY A 12 15.20 11.88 -14.26
C GLY A 12 14.13 12.05 -13.17
N ALA A 13 14.26 11.29 -12.08
CA ALA A 13 13.33 11.33 -10.95
C ALA A 13 13.48 12.59 -10.05
N ASN A 14 14.46 13.47 -10.31
CA ASN A 14 14.72 14.70 -9.54
C ASN A 14 14.17 15.97 -10.21
N SER A 15 13.05 15.90 -10.92
CA SER A 15 12.46 17.12 -11.48
C SER A 15 11.76 17.96 -10.41
N MET A 16 11.98 19.28 -10.44
CA MET A 16 11.26 20.23 -9.57
C MET A 16 9.82 20.46 -10.07
N SER A 17 9.56 20.23 -11.36
CA SER A 17 8.24 20.25 -12.00
C SER A 17 7.97 18.95 -12.76
N GLY A 18 6.70 18.52 -12.87
CA GLY A 18 6.34 17.30 -13.63
C GLY A 18 6.73 15.97 -12.97
N ARG A 19 6.90 15.92 -11.64
CA ARG A 19 7.30 14.68 -10.92
C ARG A 19 6.35 13.52 -11.17
N VAL A 20 5.05 13.76 -11.16
CA VAL A 20 4.03 12.73 -11.44
C VAL A 20 4.17 12.20 -12.84
N GLU A 21 4.33 13.08 -13.82
CA GLU A 21 4.52 12.67 -15.21
C GLU A 21 5.78 11.80 -15.35
N HIS A 22 6.90 12.22 -14.76
CA HIS A 22 8.13 11.44 -14.75
C HIS A 22 7.97 10.09 -14.04
N ASN A 23 7.29 10.05 -12.90
CA ASN A 23 7.01 8.82 -12.17
C ASN A 23 6.07 7.88 -12.96
N VAL A 24 5.10 8.41 -13.70
CA VAL A 24 4.26 7.61 -14.62
C VAL A 24 5.09 7.05 -15.77
N TRP A 25 6.04 7.82 -16.32
CA TRP A 25 6.97 7.30 -17.32
C TRP A 25 7.86 6.19 -16.77
N ILE A 26 8.34 6.32 -15.52
CA ILE A 26 9.11 5.27 -14.85
C ILE A 26 8.22 4.03 -14.59
N ALA A 27 7.02 4.21 -14.05
CA ALA A 27 6.07 3.10 -13.82
C ALA A 27 5.74 2.35 -15.13
N HIS A 28 5.51 3.09 -16.20
CA HIS A 28 5.24 2.52 -17.51
C HIS A 28 6.46 1.83 -18.12
N ALA A 29 7.69 2.29 -17.83
CA ALA A 29 8.91 1.60 -18.21
C ALA A 29 9.09 0.28 -17.45
N LEU A 30 8.83 0.28 -16.14
CA LEU A 30 8.87 -0.91 -15.29
C LEU A 30 7.80 -1.93 -15.66
N ASN A 31 6.65 -1.49 -16.18
CA ASN A 31 5.57 -2.36 -16.66
C ASN A 31 5.74 -2.83 -18.12
N PHE A 32 6.79 -2.38 -18.82
CA PHE A 32 6.92 -2.71 -20.24
C PHE A 32 7.25 -4.19 -20.47
N CYS A 33 8.14 -4.73 -19.64
CA CYS A 33 8.57 -6.11 -19.64
C CYS A 33 9.19 -6.44 -18.27
N PRO A 34 9.36 -7.73 -17.94
CA PRO A 34 10.09 -8.12 -16.74
C PRO A 34 11.47 -7.45 -16.66
N VAL A 35 11.81 -6.94 -15.48
CA VAL A 35 13.02 -6.15 -15.23
C VAL A 35 14.02 -6.97 -14.42
N ASN A 36 15.27 -7.03 -14.89
CA ASN A 36 16.36 -7.73 -14.21
C ASN A 36 17.22 -6.81 -13.33
N LEU A 37 17.16 -5.50 -13.57
CA LEU A 37 17.99 -4.50 -12.91
C LEU A 37 17.41 -3.10 -13.08
N ILE A 38 17.35 -2.34 -12.00
CA ILE A 38 17.10 -0.90 -11.98
C ILE A 38 18.43 -0.20 -11.68
N LEU A 39 18.95 0.51 -12.69
CA LEU A 39 20.24 1.18 -12.59
C LEU A 39 20.06 2.64 -12.19
N LEU A 40 20.41 2.98 -10.95
CA LEU A 40 20.43 4.36 -10.45
C LEU A 40 21.69 5.06 -10.95
N VAL A 41 21.55 5.96 -11.92
CA VAL A 41 22.67 6.70 -12.51
C VAL A 41 22.84 8.04 -11.80
N VAL A 42 23.95 8.20 -11.09
CA VAL A 42 24.26 9.42 -10.32
C VAL A 42 25.57 10.03 -10.83
N LYS A 43 25.59 11.35 -10.97
CA LYS A 43 26.80 12.09 -11.31
C LYS A 43 27.65 12.28 -10.05
N ALA A 44 28.96 12.02 -10.15
CA ALA A 44 29.90 12.34 -9.09
C ALA A 44 30.02 13.85 -8.90
N GLU A 45 29.80 14.30 -7.67
CA GLU A 45 30.01 15.69 -7.25
C GLU A 45 31.39 15.85 -6.57
N VAL A 46 31.94 17.07 -6.65
CA VAL A 46 33.26 17.40 -6.08
C VAL A 46 33.37 16.97 -4.62
N ARG A 47 32.29 17.16 -3.85
CA ARG A 47 32.18 16.67 -2.48
C ARG A 47 31.47 15.32 -2.47
N MET A 48 32.13 14.34 -1.84
CA MET A 48 31.60 12.98 -1.70
C MET A 48 30.23 12.97 -1.00
N ASP A 49 30.06 13.77 0.05
CA ASP A 49 28.80 13.86 0.80
C ASP A 49 27.63 14.33 -0.07
N ALA A 50 27.88 15.26 -1.02
CA ALA A 50 26.85 15.71 -1.94
C ALA A 50 26.40 14.59 -2.87
N THR A 51 27.35 13.78 -3.37
CA THR A 51 27.04 12.57 -4.15
C THR A 51 26.23 11.58 -3.31
N MET A 52 26.67 11.32 -2.07
CA MET A 52 25.98 10.40 -1.16
C MET A 52 24.57 10.84 -0.83
N ASN A 53 24.32 12.14 -0.61
CA ASN A 53 22.97 12.63 -0.36
C ASN A 53 22.03 12.33 -1.54
N VAL A 54 22.49 12.55 -2.78
CA VAL A 54 21.70 12.21 -3.98
C VAL A 54 21.48 10.71 -4.10
N VAL A 55 22.48 9.89 -3.77
CA VAL A 55 22.34 8.42 -3.77
C VAL A 55 21.30 7.99 -2.74
N THR A 56 21.40 8.48 -1.50
CA THR A 56 20.44 8.17 -0.44
C THR A 56 19.02 8.56 -0.86
N ASP A 57 18.83 9.77 -1.39
CA ASP A 57 17.52 10.24 -1.86
C ASP A 57 16.93 9.32 -2.93
N TYR A 58 17.75 8.80 -3.85
CA TYR A 58 17.26 7.87 -4.88
C TYR A 58 16.98 6.48 -4.30
N VAL A 59 17.85 5.96 -3.45
CA VAL A 59 17.68 4.63 -2.84
C VAL A 59 16.43 4.60 -1.97
N GLU A 60 16.20 5.63 -1.16
CA GLU A 60 14.98 5.76 -0.34
C GLU A 60 13.69 5.83 -1.16
N ARG A 61 13.76 6.30 -2.42
CA ARG A 61 12.59 6.33 -3.31
C ARG A 61 12.28 4.97 -3.94
N PHE A 62 13.29 4.13 -4.14
CA PHE A 62 13.15 2.82 -4.75
C PHE A 62 13.42 1.67 -3.78
N GLN A 63 13.32 1.92 -2.48
CA GLN A 63 13.61 0.94 -1.42
C GLN A 63 12.82 -0.36 -1.60
N ASP A 64 11.59 -0.29 -2.13
CA ASP A 64 10.74 -1.47 -2.36
C ASP A 64 11.26 -2.38 -3.49
N PHE A 65 12.27 -1.91 -4.23
CA PHE A 65 12.96 -2.66 -5.29
C PHE A 65 14.43 -2.96 -4.94
N GLU A 66 14.81 -2.91 -3.66
CA GLU A 66 16.20 -3.06 -3.19
C GLU A 66 16.97 -4.20 -3.89
N GLU A 67 16.33 -5.36 -4.06
CA GLU A 67 16.93 -6.55 -4.68
C GLU A 67 17.30 -6.36 -6.17
N LEU A 68 16.67 -5.39 -6.85
CA LEU A 68 16.90 -5.07 -8.25
C LEU A 68 17.76 -3.82 -8.43
N LEU A 69 18.11 -3.10 -7.35
CA LEU A 69 18.86 -1.85 -7.44
C LEU A 69 20.35 -2.08 -7.68
N ALA A 70 20.90 -1.35 -8.64
CA ALA A 70 22.35 -1.16 -8.76
C ALA A 70 22.68 0.32 -8.91
N LEU A 71 23.78 0.74 -8.29
CA LEU A 71 24.25 2.12 -8.37
C LEU A 71 25.32 2.27 -9.45
N CYS A 72 25.16 3.27 -10.32
CA CYS A 72 26.17 3.67 -11.30
C CYS A 72 26.59 5.13 -11.07
N ILE A 73 27.83 5.32 -10.62
CA ILE A 73 28.43 6.64 -10.45
C ILE A 73 29.19 7.02 -11.71
N THR A 74 28.80 8.14 -12.33
CA THR A 74 29.39 8.67 -13.55
C THR A 74 30.26 9.89 -13.27
N HIS A 75 31.02 10.35 -14.27
CA HIS A 75 31.90 11.52 -14.16
C HIS A 75 32.98 11.37 -13.08
N MET A 76 33.46 10.16 -12.84
CA MET A 76 34.52 9.91 -11.87
C MET A 76 35.85 10.61 -12.22
N ASP A 77 36.02 11.05 -13.46
CA ASP A 77 37.15 11.87 -13.90
C ASP A 77 37.09 13.34 -13.42
N THR A 78 35.96 13.79 -12.85
CA THR A 78 35.80 15.18 -12.38
C THR A 78 35.99 15.35 -10.88
N VAL A 79 36.35 14.28 -10.16
CA VAL A 79 36.44 14.27 -8.69
C VAL A 79 37.80 13.77 -8.21
N SER A 80 38.19 14.16 -7.00
CA SER A 80 39.48 13.80 -6.40
C SER A 80 39.39 12.69 -5.34
N TRP A 81 38.19 12.28 -4.97
CA TRP A 81 37.97 11.22 -3.99
C TRP A 81 37.99 9.82 -4.64
N THR A 82 38.34 8.80 -3.85
CA THR A 82 38.60 7.44 -4.35
C THR A 82 37.34 6.57 -4.39
N GLN A 83 37.32 5.60 -5.32
CA GLN A 83 36.21 4.65 -5.46
C GLN A 83 36.08 3.76 -4.22
N GLU A 84 37.20 3.35 -3.63
CA GLU A 84 37.28 2.48 -2.46
C GLU A 84 36.58 3.12 -1.27
N ARG A 85 36.89 4.39 -1.00
CA ARG A 85 36.25 5.14 0.09
C ARG A 85 34.75 5.31 -0.13
N PHE A 86 34.32 5.55 -1.37
CA PHE A 86 32.90 5.65 -1.68
C PHE A 86 32.17 4.32 -1.54
N LYS A 87 32.79 3.21 -1.96
CA LYS A 87 32.25 1.85 -1.79
C LYS A 87 31.99 1.55 -0.32
N GLU A 88 32.98 1.79 0.54
CA GLU A 88 32.87 1.60 1.99
C GLU A 88 31.68 2.39 2.56
N LEU A 89 31.53 3.65 2.16
CA LEU A 89 30.41 4.50 2.60
C LEU A 89 29.04 3.98 2.13
N VAL A 90 28.94 3.53 0.87
CA VAL A 90 27.68 2.96 0.35
C VAL A 90 27.32 1.68 1.08
N THR A 91 28.28 0.77 1.26
CA THR A 91 28.04 -0.48 1.99
C THR A 91 27.68 -0.21 3.45
N GLN A 92 28.39 0.70 4.13
CA GLN A 92 28.15 1.02 5.54
C GLN A 92 26.80 1.71 5.77
N LYS A 93 26.42 2.66 4.91
CA LYS A 93 25.20 3.47 5.10
C LYS A 93 23.95 2.86 4.50
N LEU A 94 24.07 2.18 3.36
CA LEU A 94 22.93 1.77 2.54
C LEU A 94 22.85 0.24 2.38
N GLY A 95 23.86 -0.52 2.80
CA GLY A 95 23.87 -1.98 2.64
C GLY A 95 23.96 -2.47 1.19
N LEU A 96 24.09 -1.56 0.22
CA LEU A 96 24.07 -1.90 -1.20
C LEU A 96 25.37 -2.56 -1.66
N GLU A 97 25.24 -3.38 -2.71
CA GLU A 97 26.37 -3.95 -3.42
C GLU A 97 27.28 -2.87 -4.02
N THR A 98 28.56 -3.22 -4.20
CA THR A 98 29.61 -2.36 -4.76
C THR A 98 29.11 -1.50 -5.94
N PRO A 99 29.20 -0.17 -5.92
CA PRO A 99 28.77 0.65 -7.07
C PRO A 99 29.57 0.39 -8.34
N ILE A 100 28.94 0.60 -9.50
CA ILE A 100 29.59 0.64 -10.81
C ILE A 100 30.13 2.05 -11.03
N PHE A 101 31.41 2.17 -11.36
CA PHE A 101 32.05 3.47 -11.59
C PHE A 101 32.34 3.67 -13.08
N ALA A 102 31.97 4.83 -13.60
CA ALA A 102 32.19 5.23 -14.97
C ALA A 102 32.85 6.62 -15.05
N SER A 103 33.82 6.71 -15.94
CA SER A 103 34.53 7.94 -16.33
C SER A 103 34.64 8.00 -17.85
N ARG A 104 35.10 9.12 -18.39
CA ARG A 104 35.35 9.27 -19.84
C ARG A 104 36.25 8.20 -20.46
N VAL A 105 37.14 7.60 -19.68
CA VAL A 105 38.07 6.54 -20.14
C VAL A 105 37.51 5.13 -19.97
N THR A 106 36.32 4.98 -19.37
CA THR A 106 35.69 3.66 -19.17
C THR A 106 35.10 3.17 -20.49
N SER A 107 35.57 2.03 -20.99
CA SER A 107 35.06 1.47 -22.25
C SER A 107 33.63 0.95 -22.12
N GLY A 108 32.84 1.08 -23.19
CA GLY A 108 31.47 0.54 -23.25
C GLY A 108 31.40 -0.97 -22.99
N CYS A 109 32.39 -1.74 -23.46
CA CYS A 109 32.47 -3.17 -23.19
C CYS A 109 32.66 -3.48 -21.70
N ARG A 110 33.50 -2.70 -21.00
CA ARG A 110 33.70 -2.85 -19.56
C ARG A 110 32.44 -2.48 -18.79
N LEU A 111 31.79 -1.38 -19.16
CA LEU A 111 30.54 -0.93 -18.52
C LEU A 111 29.41 -1.96 -18.74
N LYS A 112 29.25 -2.46 -19.97
CA LYS A 112 28.29 -3.53 -20.30
C LYS A 112 28.52 -4.76 -19.42
N LYS A 113 29.77 -5.21 -19.28
CA LYS A 113 30.12 -6.36 -18.44
C LYS A 113 29.79 -6.10 -16.96
N SER A 114 30.07 -4.90 -16.45
CA SER A 114 29.75 -4.50 -15.08
C SER A 114 28.25 -4.45 -14.81
N VAL A 115 27.45 -3.96 -15.76
CA VAL A 115 25.99 -3.92 -15.65
C VAL A 115 25.41 -5.34 -15.68
N LEU A 116 25.82 -6.16 -16.66
CA LEU A 116 25.35 -7.55 -16.78
C LEU A 116 25.68 -8.40 -15.55
N ALA A 117 26.82 -8.15 -14.90
CA ALA A 117 27.19 -8.83 -13.65
C ALA A 117 26.26 -8.51 -12.47
N ARG A 118 25.37 -7.52 -12.59
CA ARG A 118 24.39 -7.12 -11.58
C ARG A 118 22.95 -7.45 -11.94
N CYS A 119 22.70 -7.93 -13.15
CA CYS A 119 21.39 -8.41 -13.52
C CYS A 119 20.99 -9.63 -12.68
N ARG A 120 19.76 -9.61 -12.18
CA ARG A 120 19.13 -10.71 -11.44
C ARG A 120 18.11 -11.43 -12.34
N GLU A 121 17.38 -12.39 -11.78
CA GLU A 121 16.24 -13.00 -12.46
C GLU A 121 15.19 -11.94 -12.83
N PRO A 122 14.57 -12.00 -14.03
CA PRO A 122 13.60 -10.99 -14.45
C PRO A 122 12.37 -11.01 -13.53
N GLN A 123 11.98 -9.85 -13.02
CA GLN A 123 10.78 -9.69 -12.19
C GLN A 123 9.71 -8.87 -12.92
N ASP A 124 8.46 -9.34 -12.87
CA ASP A 124 7.31 -8.54 -13.31
C ASP A 124 6.81 -7.69 -12.13
N LEU A 125 6.99 -6.38 -12.23
CA LEU A 125 6.73 -5.43 -11.15
C LEU A 125 5.29 -4.91 -11.13
N CYS A 126 4.53 -5.08 -12.22
CA CYS A 126 3.14 -4.66 -12.42
C CYS A 126 2.64 -3.52 -11.50
N ILE A 127 3.11 -2.30 -11.77
CA ILE A 127 2.74 -1.08 -11.06
C ILE A 127 1.39 -0.58 -11.58
N THR A 128 0.33 -0.73 -10.80
CA THR A 128 -1.04 -0.29 -11.15
C THR A 128 -1.32 1.10 -10.58
N SER A 129 -2.50 1.68 -10.87
CA SER A 129 -2.97 2.88 -10.16
C SER A 129 -2.95 2.67 -8.65
N ASP A 130 -3.29 1.46 -8.24
CA ASP A 130 -3.54 1.12 -6.85
C ASP A 130 -2.23 0.98 -6.05
N THR A 131 -1.13 0.66 -6.75
CA THR A 131 0.21 0.54 -6.16
C THR A 131 1.14 1.71 -6.49
N PHE A 132 0.76 2.62 -7.39
CA PHE A 132 1.61 3.73 -7.83
C PHE A 132 2.10 4.64 -6.69
N LEU A 133 1.21 4.98 -5.75
CA LEU A 133 1.56 5.85 -4.61
C LEU A 133 2.47 5.17 -3.58
N ASN A 134 2.62 3.84 -3.64
CA ASN A 134 3.57 3.10 -2.80
C ASN A 134 5.00 3.32 -3.30
N TYR A 135 5.20 3.18 -4.62
CA TYR A 135 6.52 3.22 -5.23
C TYR A 135 7.03 4.64 -5.48
N PHE A 136 6.15 5.64 -5.53
CA PHE A 136 6.53 7.00 -5.88
C PHE A 136 6.07 8.00 -4.83
N LYS A 137 7.01 8.54 -4.03
CA LYS A 137 6.76 9.66 -3.12
C LYS A 137 6.52 10.94 -3.93
N VAL A 138 5.25 11.24 -4.21
CA VAL A 138 4.85 12.41 -5.02
C VAL A 138 4.83 13.70 -4.21
N HIS A 139 4.84 13.64 -2.88
CA HIS A 139 4.42 14.78 -2.09
C HIS A 139 5.49 15.86 -1.88
N GLU A 140 5.12 17.12 -2.15
CA GLU A 140 5.88 18.29 -1.68
C GLU A 140 5.34 18.69 -0.31
N GLY A 141 6.13 18.44 0.73
CA GLY A 141 5.76 18.72 2.11
C GLY A 141 5.58 20.21 2.38
N THR A 142 4.39 20.74 2.11
CA THR A 142 4.00 22.05 2.65
C THR A 142 3.88 21.89 4.16
N PHE A 143 4.62 22.69 4.93
CA PHE A 143 4.65 22.60 6.41
C PHE A 143 3.24 22.59 7.03
N LYS A 144 2.29 23.32 6.42
CA LYS A 144 0.86 23.31 6.76
C LYS A 144 0.28 21.88 6.75
N ILE A 145 0.46 21.14 5.66
CA ILE A 145 -0.10 19.78 5.48
C ILE A 145 0.50 18.82 6.51
N LEU A 146 1.82 18.81 6.65
CA LEU A 146 2.51 17.95 7.61
C LEU A 146 2.06 18.23 9.05
N LYS A 147 1.89 19.50 9.41
CA LYS A 147 1.38 19.92 10.73
C LYS A 147 -0.05 19.41 10.96
N THR A 148 -0.93 19.54 9.96
CA THR A 148 -2.32 19.06 10.06
C THR A 148 -2.40 17.55 10.18
N CYS A 149 -1.64 16.80 9.36
CA CYS A 149 -1.56 15.34 9.48
C CYS A 149 -1.06 14.91 10.86
N ARG A 150 0.04 15.51 11.36
CA ARG A 150 0.56 15.22 12.71
C ARG A 150 -0.47 15.48 13.80
N LYS A 151 -1.25 16.55 13.70
CA LYS A 151 -2.33 16.85 14.65
C LYS A 151 -3.36 15.71 14.73
N GLU A 152 -3.79 15.19 13.58
CA GLU A 152 -4.73 14.06 13.54
C GLU A 152 -4.12 12.75 14.04
N ILE A 153 -2.84 12.50 13.76
CA ILE A 153 -2.13 11.33 14.27
C ILE A 153 -2.01 11.39 15.79
N THR A 154 -1.61 12.53 16.35
CA THR A 154 -1.55 12.74 17.80
C THR A 154 -2.93 12.55 18.44
N ARG A 155 -4.00 13.07 17.80
CA ARG A 155 -5.37 12.84 18.26
C ARG A 155 -5.72 11.35 18.32
N PHE A 156 -5.37 10.58 17.29
CA PHE A 156 -5.59 9.13 17.28
C PHE A 156 -4.78 8.40 18.34
N GLN A 157 -3.53 8.80 18.56
CA GLN A 157 -2.68 8.23 19.61
C GLN A 157 -3.27 8.50 21.00
N THR A 158 -3.76 9.71 21.26
CA THR A 158 -4.46 10.06 22.51
C THR A 158 -5.72 9.23 22.70
N ILE A 159 -6.58 9.15 21.69
CA ILE A 159 -7.81 8.34 21.74
C ILE A 159 -7.48 6.87 22.03
N LYS A 160 -6.48 6.30 21.33
CA LYS A 160 -6.03 4.92 21.55
C LYS A 160 -5.51 4.74 22.97
N GLN A 161 -4.67 5.65 23.45
CA GLN A 161 -4.09 5.54 24.78
C GLN A 161 -5.17 5.60 25.87
N ASP A 162 -6.14 6.50 25.75
CA ASP A 162 -7.27 6.59 26.67
C ASP A 162 -8.14 5.34 26.65
N PHE A 163 -8.41 4.80 25.45
CA PHE A 163 -9.10 3.53 25.31
C PHE A 163 -8.35 2.41 26.02
N MET A 164 -7.05 2.26 25.76
CA MET A 164 -6.23 1.20 26.35
C MET A 164 -6.14 1.33 27.88
N ASN A 165 -6.02 2.56 28.38
CA ASN A 165 -6.04 2.83 29.82
C ASN A 165 -7.38 2.38 30.43
N GLN A 166 -8.50 2.81 29.87
CA GLN A 166 -9.84 2.40 30.34
C GLN A 166 -10.08 0.90 30.18
N PHE A 167 -9.61 0.30 29.09
CA PHE A 167 -9.74 -1.12 28.80
C PHE A 167 -8.97 -2.00 29.79
N SER A 168 -7.83 -1.50 30.30
CA SER A 168 -7.03 -2.19 31.31
C SER A 168 -7.69 -2.25 32.69
N GLU A 169 -8.74 -1.46 32.91
CA GLU A 169 -9.42 -1.41 34.20
C GLU A 169 -10.24 -2.70 34.48
N SER A 170 -10.42 -2.98 35.77
CA SER A 170 -10.98 -4.25 36.24
C SER A 170 -12.51 -4.32 36.26
N TRP A 171 -13.21 -3.23 35.93
CA TRP A 171 -14.67 -3.16 35.95
C TRP A 171 -15.34 -3.74 34.69
N TRP A 172 -14.55 -4.08 33.66
CA TRP A 172 -15.06 -4.77 32.49
C TRP A 172 -15.23 -6.26 32.74
N THR A 173 -16.43 -6.78 32.48
CA THR A 173 -16.63 -8.23 32.36
C THR A 173 -15.95 -8.78 31.10
N THR A 174 -15.66 -10.08 31.06
CA THR A 174 -15.03 -10.72 29.88
C THR A 174 -15.85 -10.51 28.61
N GLU A 175 -17.18 -10.55 28.68
CA GLU A 175 -18.08 -10.31 27.55
C GLU A 175 -18.02 -8.85 27.08
N GLU A 176 -18.10 -7.89 28.01
CA GLU A 176 -18.02 -6.46 27.68
C GLU A 176 -16.66 -6.08 27.09
N ARG A 177 -15.57 -6.76 27.49
CA ARG A 177 -14.24 -6.56 26.89
C ARG A 177 -14.20 -6.92 25.41
N VAL A 178 -14.92 -7.97 25.01
CA VAL A 178 -15.00 -8.38 23.61
C VAL A 178 -15.81 -7.35 22.82
N ASP A 179 -17.03 -7.05 23.30
CA ASP A 179 -17.96 -6.12 22.64
C ASP A 179 -17.33 -4.72 22.46
N VAL A 180 -16.73 -4.17 23.53
CA VAL A 180 -16.16 -2.82 23.50
C VAL A 180 -14.99 -2.71 22.52
N VAL A 181 -14.19 -3.76 22.35
CA VAL A 181 -13.06 -3.78 21.41
C VAL A 181 -13.54 -3.81 19.96
N PHE A 182 -14.56 -4.61 19.65
CA PHE A 182 -15.13 -4.67 18.30
C PHE A 182 -15.80 -3.35 17.91
N GLU A 183 -16.61 -2.79 18.80
CA GLU A 183 -17.29 -1.52 18.52
C GLU A 183 -16.30 -0.35 18.46
N PHE A 184 -15.26 -0.33 19.32
CA PHE A 184 -14.22 0.68 19.26
C PHE A 184 -13.42 0.59 17.95
N GLN A 185 -13.08 -0.61 17.48
CA GLN A 185 -12.42 -0.80 16.20
C GLN A 185 -13.27 -0.25 15.04
N ALA A 186 -14.56 -0.54 15.02
CA ALA A 186 -15.48 -0.04 13.99
C ALA A 186 -15.56 1.49 14.03
N TRP A 187 -15.76 2.08 15.22
CA TRP A 187 -15.81 3.52 15.40
C TRP A 187 -14.50 4.21 14.96
N MET A 188 -13.34 3.64 15.28
CA MET A 188 -12.06 4.21 14.86
C MET A 188 -11.86 4.18 13.34
N LEU A 189 -12.40 3.18 12.64
CA LEU A 189 -12.38 3.17 11.17
C LEU A 189 -13.22 4.32 10.58
N GLU A 190 -14.37 4.64 11.16
CA GLU A 190 -15.14 5.82 10.79
C GLU A 190 -14.36 7.11 11.08
N GLN A 191 -13.65 7.16 12.20
CA GLN A 191 -12.80 8.31 12.53
C GLN A 191 -11.66 8.50 11.52
N VAL A 192 -11.16 7.44 10.87
CA VAL A 192 -10.13 7.57 9.83
C VAL A 192 -10.67 8.40 8.67
N PHE A 193 -11.87 8.08 8.17
CA PHE A 193 -12.51 8.87 7.11
C PHE A 193 -12.78 10.31 7.56
N ALA A 194 -13.22 10.50 8.80
CA ALA A 194 -13.43 11.83 9.36
C ALA A 194 -12.11 12.63 9.45
N ALA A 195 -10.98 11.99 9.77
CA ALA A 195 -9.66 12.60 9.80
C ALA A 195 -9.17 12.98 8.40
N GLN A 196 -9.33 12.08 7.41
CA GLN A 196 -9.02 12.39 6.00
C GLN A 196 -9.75 13.65 5.54
N ARG A 197 -11.05 13.75 5.83
CA ARG A 197 -11.86 14.93 5.51
C ARG A 197 -11.39 16.20 6.20
N ARG A 198 -11.09 16.14 7.51
CA ARG A 198 -10.56 17.31 8.24
C ARG A 198 -9.23 17.78 7.68
N VAL A 199 -8.33 16.87 7.29
CA VAL A 199 -7.05 17.22 6.66
C VAL A 199 -7.29 17.85 5.30
N ALA A 200 -8.15 17.25 4.47
CA ALA A 200 -8.52 17.78 3.17
C ALA A 200 -9.09 19.20 3.27
N GLU A 201 -10.08 19.40 4.14
CA GLU A 201 -10.70 20.71 4.38
C GLU A 201 -9.69 21.74 4.91
N ALA A 202 -8.86 21.38 5.89
CA ALA A 202 -7.88 22.30 6.47
C ALA A 202 -6.73 22.65 5.52
N CYS A 203 -6.43 21.78 4.56
CA CYS A 203 -5.37 21.97 3.57
C CYS A 203 -5.89 22.43 2.21
N ASP A 204 -7.19 22.71 2.11
CA ASP A 204 -7.86 23.18 0.89
C ASP A 204 -7.71 22.19 -0.28
N PHE A 205 -7.68 20.89 0.02
CA PHE A 205 -7.56 19.84 -0.98
C PHE A 205 -8.85 19.74 -1.79
N THR A 206 -8.70 19.83 -3.11
CA THR A 206 -9.86 19.88 -4.02
C THR A 206 -10.15 18.55 -4.66
N PHE A 207 -9.13 17.72 -4.92
CA PHE A 207 -9.18 16.47 -5.68
C PHE A 207 -9.82 16.58 -7.07
N THR A 208 -10.15 17.78 -7.52
CA THR A 208 -10.83 18.08 -8.79
C THR A 208 -10.03 18.98 -9.70
N SER A 209 -8.75 19.22 -9.40
CA SER A 209 -7.87 20.03 -10.25
C SER A 209 -7.65 19.39 -11.62
N ASP A 210 -7.56 20.18 -12.68
CA ASP A 210 -7.11 19.68 -13.99
C ASP A 210 -5.60 19.34 -14.00
N ASP A 211 -4.87 19.75 -12.96
CA ASP A 211 -3.47 19.45 -12.76
C ASP A 211 -3.26 18.10 -12.03
N ALA A 212 -2.70 17.15 -12.78
CA ALA A 212 -2.28 15.83 -12.34
C ALA A 212 -1.40 15.85 -11.08
N GLN A 213 -0.49 16.82 -11.01
CA GLN A 213 0.48 16.95 -9.94
C GLN A 213 -0.19 17.32 -8.63
N VAL A 214 -1.19 18.21 -8.69
CA VAL A 214 -1.97 18.66 -7.54
C VAL A 214 -2.77 17.49 -6.98
N ILE A 215 -3.54 16.78 -7.83
CA ILE A 215 -4.36 15.63 -7.38
C ILE A 215 -3.49 14.54 -6.74
N ALA A 216 -2.37 14.17 -7.37
CA ALA A 216 -1.52 13.10 -6.85
C ALA A 216 -0.80 13.52 -5.56
N ASN A 217 -0.44 14.80 -5.41
CA ASN A 217 0.12 15.34 -4.18
C ASN A 217 -0.89 15.27 -3.02
N GLU A 218 -2.13 15.72 -3.26
CA GLU A 218 -3.23 15.63 -2.28
C GLU A 218 -3.52 14.18 -1.89
N ALA A 219 -3.67 13.28 -2.87
CA ALA A 219 -3.93 11.85 -2.65
C ALA A 219 -2.78 11.17 -1.89
N GLY A 220 -1.52 11.47 -2.24
CA GLY A 220 -0.36 10.92 -1.55
C GLY A 220 -0.29 11.31 -0.08
N HIS A 221 -0.67 12.54 0.27
CA HIS A 221 -0.76 12.97 1.66
C HIS A 221 -1.87 12.27 2.44
N ILE A 222 -3.04 12.06 1.84
CA ILE A 222 -4.15 11.32 2.47
C ILE A 222 -3.82 9.84 2.64
N ALA A 223 -3.18 9.21 1.65
CA ALA A 223 -2.73 7.83 1.75
C ALA A 223 -1.71 7.66 2.89
N THR A 224 -0.70 8.55 2.94
CA THR A 224 0.31 8.56 4.00
C THR A 224 -0.32 8.72 5.39
N LEU A 225 -1.23 9.69 5.55
CA LEU A 225 -1.99 9.87 6.79
C LEU A 225 -2.70 8.59 7.17
N THR A 226 -3.44 7.98 6.24
CA THR A 226 -4.27 6.83 6.53
C THR A 226 -3.45 5.62 6.96
N ASN A 227 -2.32 5.37 6.32
CA ASN A 227 -1.41 4.29 6.72
C ASN A 227 -0.86 4.52 8.13
N GLN A 228 -0.56 5.76 8.51
CA GLN A 228 -0.14 6.09 9.88
C GLN A 228 -1.28 5.92 10.89
N LEU A 229 -2.51 6.34 10.58
CA LEU A 229 -3.68 6.13 11.45
C LEU A 229 -4.00 4.63 11.63
N LYS A 230 -3.93 3.84 10.56
CA LYS A 230 -4.06 2.38 10.62
C LYS A 230 -2.96 1.74 11.48
N GLY A 231 -1.72 2.24 11.38
CA GLY A 231 -0.61 1.81 12.23
C GLY A 231 -0.88 2.02 13.71
N VAL A 232 -1.47 3.16 14.09
CA VAL A 232 -1.90 3.41 15.48
C VAL A 232 -2.93 2.38 15.95
N LEU A 233 -3.82 1.93 15.05
CA LEU A 233 -4.89 0.96 15.36
C LEU A 233 -4.46 -0.49 15.37
N LEU A 234 -3.22 -0.81 14.98
CA LEU A 234 -2.75 -2.19 14.86
C LEU A 234 -2.88 -2.97 16.17
N GLU A 235 -2.54 -2.33 17.30
CA GLU A 235 -2.61 -2.95 18.63
C GLU A 235 -4.05 -3.35 19.02
N VAL A 236 -5.01 -2.47 18.76
CA VAL A 236 -6.44 -2.72 19.02
C VAL A 236 -6.97 -3.84 18.12
N ARG A 237 -6.52 -3.89 16.87
CA ARG A 237 -6.87 -4.97 15.94
C ARG A 237 -6.30 -6.32 16.38
N MET A 238 -5.07 -6.33 16.92
CA MET A 238 -4.49 -7.56 17.49
C MET A 238 -5.27 -8.03 18.71
N LEU A 239 -5.78 -7.12 19.54
CA LEU A 239 -6.66 -7.48 20.66
C LEU A 239 -7.97 -8.11 20.16
N ALA A 240 -8.65 -7.47 19.20
CA ALA A 240 -9.87 -7.99 18.59
C ALA A 240 -9.64 -9.40 18.00
N PHE A 241 -8.50 -9.58 17.33
CA PHE A 241 -8.10 -10.87 16.79
C PHE A 241 -7.83 -11.92 17.87
N GLY A 242 -7.18 -11.53 18.98
CA GLY A 242 -6.98 -12.40 20.14
C GLY A 242 -8.30 -12.94 20.68
N PHE A 243 -9.29 -12.06 20.86
CA PHE A 243 -10.63 -12.47 21.27
C PHE A 243 -11.31 -13.39 20.25
N GLN A 244 -11.21 -13.10 18.95
CA GLN A 244 -11.73 -13.97 17.89
C GLN A 244 -11.12 -15.39 17.93
N ARG A 245 -9.82 -15.50 18.16
CA ARG A 245 -9.13 -16.80 18.22
C ARG A 245 -9.53 -17.59 19.46
N ASP A 246 -9.66 -16.92 20.60
CA ASP A 246 -10.06 -17.56 21.85
C ASP A 246 -11.55 -17.98 21.86
N ILE A 247 -12.36 -17.41 20.96
CA ILE A 247 -13.80 -17.72 20.81
C ILE A 247 -14.07 -19.04 20.04
N ASN A 248 -13.10 -19.66 19.37
CA ASN A 248 -13.20 -20.97 18.70
C ASN A 248 -14.49 -21.20 17.88
N THR A 249 -15.07 -20.15 17.29
CA THR A 249 -16.25 -20.28 16.43
C THR A 249 -15.78 -20.63 15.02
N ASP A 250 -15.95 -21.88 14.60
CA ASP A 250 -15.91 -22.28 13.18
C ASP A 250 -17.03 -21.48 12.48
N LEU A 251 -16.66 -20.35 11.88
CA LEU A 251 -17.58 -19.46 11.17
C LEU A 251 -17.58 -19.84 9.68
N ARG A 252 -18.77 -20.04 9.10
CA ARG A 252 -18.93 -20.44 7.69
C ARG A 252 -19.99 -19.61 6.96
N LYS A 253 -19.84 -19.46 5.65
CA LYS A 253 -20.76 -18.71 4.78
C LYS A 253 -21.79 -19.63 4.14
N CYS A 254 -23.05 -19.23 4.17
CA CYS A 254 -24.11 -19.88 3.40
C CYS A 254 -23.80 -19.80 1.89
N PRO A 255 -23.83 -20.91 1.14
CA PRO A 255 -23.53 -20.93 -0.30
C PRO A 255 -24.60 -20.24 -1.16
N HIS A 256 -25.74 -19.86 -0.58
CA HIS A 256 -26.88 -19.34 -1.32
C HIS A 256 -27.16 -17.85 -1.09
N CYS A 257 -26.81 -17.30 0.08
CA CYS A 257 -27.05 -15.89 0.40
C CYS A 257 -25.92 -15.23 1.19
N SER A 258 -24.79 -15.95 1.39
CA SER A 258 -23.60 -15.44 2.07
C SER A 258 -23.78 -15.02 3.54
N ALA A 259 -24.93 -15.35 4.15
CA ALA A 259 -25.12 -15.21 5.60
C ALA A 259 -24.04 -16.00 6.37
N ILE A 260 -23.54 -15.44 7.47
CA ILE A 260 -22.49 -16.03 8.30
C ILE A 260 -23.14 -16.89 9.40
N TRP A 261 -22.58 -18.09 9.61
CA TRP A 261 -23.03 -19.09 10.57
C TRP A 261 -21.89 -19.45 11.51
N ALA A 262 -22.19 -19.67 12.80
CA ALA A 262 -21.27 -20.24 13.78
C ALA A 262 -21.62 -21.71 14.05
N LYS A 263 -20.60 -22.56 14.21
CA LYS A 263 -20.81 -23.97 14.52
C LYS A 263 -21.26 -24.11 15.97
N GLU A 264 -22.49 -24.56 16.16
CA GLU A 264 -23.00 -25.01 17.46
C GLU A 264 -22.89 -26.54 17.56
N GLU A 265 -22.80 -27.08 18.77
CA GLU A 265 -22.72 -28.54 19.00
C GLU A 265 -23.93 -29.25 18.37
N GLY A 266 -23.67 -30.24 17.50
CA GLY A 266 -24.72 -31.03 16.81
C GLY A 266 -25.11 -30.55 15.41
N CYS A 267 -24.46 -29.52 14.85
CA CYS A 267 -24.73 -29.00 13.50
C CYS A 267 -24.05 -29.75 12.34
N ASP A 268 -23.68 -31.03 12.49
CA ASP A 268 -22.99 -31.78 11.43
C ASP A 268 -23.93 -32.34 10.33
N GLY A 269 -25.26 -32.20 10.50
CA GLY A 269 -26.28 -32.63 9.53
C GLY A 269 -26.80 -31.51 8.62
N ASP A 270 -27.79 -31.85 7.78
CA ASP A 270 -28.48 -30.87 6.93
C ASP A 270 -29.42 -29.99 7.77
N THR A 271 -29.30 -28.66 7.62
CA THR A 271 -30.20 -27.66 8.23
C THR A 271 -30.67 -26.67 7.16
N THR A 272 -31.51 -25.70 7.50
CA THR A 272 -31.93 -24.65 6.54
C THR A 272 -31.34 -23.30 6.94
N CYS A 273 -30.94 -22.51 5.95
CA CYS A 273 -30.39 -21.18 6.19
C CYS A 273 -31.46 -20.28 6.83
N GLY A 274 -31.32 -19.96 8.11
CA GLY A 274 -32.21 -19.15 8.93
C GLY A 274 -32.78 -19.96 10.10
N ASN A 275 -32.53 -21.28 10.11
CA ASN A 275 -32.90 -22.19 11.17
C ASN A 275 -32.03 -22.00 12.42
N ARG A 276 -32.64 -22.05 13.60
CA ARG A 276 -31.94 -21.94 14.88
C ARG A 276 -31.84 -23.34 15.47
N VAL A 277 -30.63 -23.90 15.58
CA VAL A 277 -30.41 -25.29 16.00
C VAL A 277 -30.00 -25.33 17.47
N GLY A 278 -30.99 -25.32 18.37
CA GLY A 278 -30.74 -25.55 19.81
C GLY A 278 -31.50 -24.60 20.75
N LYS A 279 -31.66 -25.04 21.99
CA LYS A 279 -32.14 -24.22 23.13
C LYS A 279 -30.98 -23.61 23.93
N ILE A 280 -29.74 -23.96 23.61
CA ILE A 280 -28.56 -23.32 24.18
C ILE A 280 -28.34 -22.07 23.35
N LEU A 281 -29.01 -20.98 23.77
CA LEU A 281 -28.52 -19.67 23.44
C LEU A 281 -27.06 -19.66 23.87
N ASP A 282 -26.13 -19.38 22.94
CA ASP A 282 -24.86 -18.83 23.35
C ASP A 282 -25.23 -17.58 24.17
N THR A 283 -25.11 -17.69 25.49
CA THR A 283 -25.59 -16.69 26.44
C THR A 283 -24.92 -15.34 26.21
N ARG A 284 -23.81 -15.31 25.45
CA ARG A 284 -23.10 -14.10 25.02
C ARG A 284 -23.84 -13.33 23.93
N PHE A 285 -24.65 -13.99 23.10
CA PHE A 285 -25.52 -13.34 22.12
C PHE A 285 -26.94 -13.10 22.64
N GLU A 286 -27.23 -13.36 23.92
CA GLU A 286 -28.50 -12.93 24.51
C GLU A 286 -28.53 -11.45 24.82
N SER A 287 -27.38 -10.85 25.16
CA SER A 287 -27.26 -9.41 25.37
C SER A 287 -25.97 -8.85 24.81
N LEU A 288 -26.05 -8.13 23.70
CA LEU A 288 -24.93 -7.30 23.25
C LEU A 288 -24.96 -5.99 24.02
N SER A 289 -23.83 -5.65 24.64
CA SER A 289 -23.66 -4.33 25.24
C SER A 289 -23.32 -3.35 24.13
N GLN A 290 -24.24 -2.43 23.84
CA GLN A 290 -23.97 -1.39 22.87
C GLN A 290 -23.18 -0.28 23.54
N PHE A 291 -22.03 0.08 22.97
CA PHE A 291 -21.18 1.17 23.40
C PHE A 291 -21.30 2.36 22.45
N SER A 292 -21.06 3.55 22.99
CA SER A 292 -20.89 4.74 22.19
C SER A 292 -19.63 5.47 22.63
N PHE A 293 -18.90 5.97 21.64
CA PHE A 293 -17.59 6.56 21.79
C PHE A 293 -17.65 8.03 21.40
N ARG A 294 -17.18 8.89 22.29
CA ARG A 294 -17.09 10.33 22.02
C ARG A 294 -15.75 10.86 22.49
N PHE A 295 -15.04 11.55 21.62
CA PHE A 295 -13.82 12.26 21.97
C PHE A 295 -14.11 13.77 22.02
N ASP A 296 -13.85 14.42 23.16
CA ASP A 296 -14.09 15.84 23.35
C ASP A 296 -12.91 16.75 22.96
N GLY A 297 -11.75 16.15 22.66
CA GLY A 297 -10.51 16.87 22.37
C GLY A 297 -9.39 16.52 23.33
N GLU A 298 -9.73 16.07 24.53
CA GLU A 298 -8.79 15.71 25.58
C GLU A 298 -8.96 14.27 26.06
N ARG A 299 -10.22 13.80 26.16
CA ARG A 299 -10.53 12.47 26.68
C ARG A 299 -11.50 11.69 25.81
N LEU A 300 -11.29 10.38 25.75
CA LEU A 300 -12.28 9.44 25.23
C LEU A 300 -13.33 9.11 26.29
N HIS A 301 -14.59 9.36 25.97
CA HIS A 301 -15.76 8.96 26.75
C HIS A 301 -16.36 7.70 26.14
N ILE A 302 -16.40 6.62 26.91
CA ILE A 302 -17.05 5.36 26.56
C ILE A 302 -18.32 5.25 27.40
N THR A 303 -19.47 5.17 26.74
CA THR A 303 -20.76 5.03 27.44
C THR A 303 -21.48 3.80 26.94
N GLN A 304 -21.97 2.98 27.87
CA GLN A 304 -22.82 1.83 27.55
C GLN A 304 -24.25 2.36 27.32
N ALA A 305 -24.69 2.35 26.05
CA ALA A 305 -25.97 2.94 25.65
C ALA A 305 -27.16 2.06 26.05
N ALA A 306 -27.03 0.73 25.97
CA ALA A 306 -27.99 -0.25 26.49
C ALA A 306 -27.43 -1.68 26.41
N LYS A 307 -27.88 -2.57 27.31
CA LYS A 307 -27.80 -4.03 27.08
C LYS A 307 -28.99 -4.43 26.23
N ARG A 308 -28.78 -4.65 24.94
CA ARG A 308 -29.86 -5.11 24.06
C ARG A 308 -30.05 -6.59 24.29
N LYS A 309 -31.04 -6.97 25.10
CA LYS A 309 -31.52 -8.35 25.05
C LYS A 309 -31.99 -8.64 23.64
N LEU A 310 -31.34 -9.55 22.94
CA LEU A 310 -31.87 -10.08 21.68
C LEU A 310 -33.13 -10.86 22.05
N MET A 311 -34.28 -10.18 22.02
CA MET A 311 -35.57 -10.86 22.08
C MET A 311 -35.55 -11.91 20.97
N GLY A 312 -35.68 -13.17 21.35
CA GLY A 312 -35.92 -14.25 20.41
C GLY A 312 -37.10 -13.83 19.53
N CYS A 313 -36.82 -13.55 18.26
CA CYS A 313 -37.83 -13.16 17.30
C CYS A 313 -38.90 -14.26 17.30
N GLN A 314 -40.12 -13.91 17.68
CA GLN A 314 -41.25 -14.80 17.50
C GLN A 314 -41.34 -15.16 16.02
N SER A 315 -41.43 -16.46 15.77
CA SER A 315 -41.61 -17.14 14.49
C SER A 315 -42.38 -16.34 13.44
N SER A 316 -41.68 -15.59 12.57
CA SER A 316 -42.13 -15.25 11.21
C SER A 316 -41.00 -14.60 10.43
N GLY A 317 -40.20 -15.43 9.75
CA GLY A 317 -39.12 -14.99 8.84
C GLY A 317 -37.73 -15.14 9.44
N GLY A 318 -37.12 -16.32 9.26
CA GLY A 318 -35.72 -16.54 9.65
C GLY A 318 -34.78 -15.61 8.89
N ALA A 319 -33.70 -15.15 9.55
CA ALA A 319 -32.68 -14.25 9.00
C ALA A 319 -31.76 -14.91 7.94
N GLY A 320 -32.32 -15.73 7.06
CA GLY A 320 -31.61 -16.51 6.05
C GLY A 320 -32.47 -16.82 4.83
N CYS A 321 -31.86 -17.38 3.79
CA CYS A 321 -32.55 -17.64 2.52
C CYS A 321 -33.49 -18.87 2.53
N GLY A 322 -33.62 -19.57 3.66
CA GLY A 322 -34.49 -20.73 3.83
C GLY A 322 -34.04 -22.01 3.10
N LYS A 323 -33.00 -21.94 2.25
CA LYS A 323 -32.48 -23.09 1.51
C LYS A 323 -31.71 -24.04 2.42
N THR A 324 -31.75 -25.33 2.11
CA THR A 324 -30.97 -26.35 2.82
C THR A 324 -29.48 -26.06 2.69
N ILE A 325 -28.77 -26.10 3.82
CA ILE A 325 -27.33 -25.95 3.93
C ILE A 325 -26.78 -27.15 4.70
N ALA A 326 -25.59 -27.56 4.32
CA ALA A 326 -24.84 -28.62 4.99
C ALA A 326 -23.52 -28.04 5.46
N TRP A 327 -23.18 -28.18 6.74
CA TRP A 327 -22.02 -27.52 7.35
C TRP A 327 -20.71 -27.79 6.60
N HIS A 328 -20.51 -29.05 6.20
CA HIS A 328 -19.33 -29.49 5.45
C HIS A 328 -19.23 -28.87 4.04
N ASN A 329 -20.34 -28.46 3.44
CA ASN A 329 -20.40 -27.81 2.12
C ASN A 329 -20.30 -26.29 2.19
N MET A 330 -20.31 -25.71 3.39
CA MET A 330 -20.19 -24.26 3.58
C MET A 330 -18.72 -23.85 3.61
N ALA A 331 -18.39 -22.79 2.89
CA ALA A 331 -17.04 -22.24 2.88
C ALA A 331 -16.74 -21.58 4.24
N PRO A 332 -15.58 -21.83 4.87
CA PRO A 332 -15.16 -21.09 6.05
C PRO A 332 -15.09 -19.59 5.72
N VAL A 333 -15.40 -18.76 6.72
CA VAL A 333 -15.13 -17.32 6.61
C VAL A 333 -13.62 -17.15 6.62
N GLU A 334 -13.06 -16.93 5.44
CA GLU A 334 -11.64 -16.61 5.31
C GLU A 334 -11.32 -15.36 6.12
N LEU A 335 -10.30 -15.48 6.97
CA LEU A 335 -9.71 -14.33 7.63
C LEU A 335 -9.22 -13.35 6.56
N PRO A 336 -9.41 -12.03 6.74
CA PRO A 336 -8.86 -11.05 5.81
C PRO A 336 -7.36 -11.32 5.58
N PRO A 337 -6.86 -11.15 4.34
CA PRO A 337 -5.49 -11.54 3.96
C PRO A 337 -4.41 -10.93 4.86
N GLU A 338 -4.68 -9.76 5.43
CA GLU A 338 -3.81 -9.05 6.39
C GLU A 338 -3.54 -9.78 7.72
N PHE A 339 -4.27 -10.87 8.02
CA PHE A 339 -4.12 -11.68 9.23
C PHE A 339 -3.64 -13.11 8.98
N VAL A 340 -3.33 -13.47 7.73
CA VAL A 340 -2.80 -14.78 7.37
C VAL A 340 -1.26 -14.73 7.46
N PRO A 341 -0.59 -15.51 8.34
CA PRO A 341 0.88 -15.45 8.49
C PRO A 341 1.66 -15.75 7.21
N SER A 342 1.06 -16.50 6.28
CA SER A 342 1.59 -16.82 4.96
C SER A 342 1.26 -15.78 3.87
N ALA A 343 0.49 -14.74 4.19
CA ALA A 343 0.26 -13.57 3.36
C ALA A 343 1.19 -12.40 3.75
N SER A 344 2.46 -12.70 4.07
CA SER A 344 3.52 -11.73 4.32
C SER A 344 3.86 -10.82 3.11
N ARG A 345 3.09 -10.89 2.03
CA ARG A 345 2.99 -9.78 1.07
C ARG A 345 1.88 -8.86 1.54
N VAL A 346 2.27 -7.80 2.23
CA VAL A 346 1.44 -6.62 2.48
C VAL A 346 0.71 -6.29 1.17
N LYS A 347 -0.59 -6.58 1.09
CA LYS A 347 -1.43 -6.17 -0.05
C LYS A 347 -1.77 -4.70 0.17
N THR A 348 -1.07 -3.83 -0.54
CA THR A 348 -1.10 -2.37 -0.43
C THR A 348 -2.02 -1.76 -1.50
N ASP A 349 -3.33 -2.05 -1.39
CA ASP A 349 -4.36 -1.46 -2.25
C ASP A 349 -4.80 -0.07 -1.72
N ASP A 350 -3.98 0.97 -1.95
CA ASP A 350 -4.19 2.28 -1.31
C ASP A 350 -5.27 3.14 -1.98
N VAL A 351 -5.63 2.86 -3.23
CA VAL A 351 -6.76 3.53 -3.92
C VAL A 351 -8.10 3.14 -3.31
N ASN A 352 -8.22 1.93 -2.73
CA ASN A 352 -9.39 1.53 -1.94
C ASN A 352 -9.47 2.23 -0.57
N ILE A 353 -8.40 2.89 -0.14
CA ILE A 353 -8.26 3.55 1.17
C ILE A 353 -8.58 5.05 1.09
N LEU A 354 -8.51 5.62 -0.11
CA LEU A 354 -9.02 6.96 -0.39
C LEU A 354 -10.55 6.98 -0.24
N PHE A 355 -11.08 8.11 0.25
CA PHE A 355 -12.52 8.33 0.24
C PHE A 355 -13.06 8.33 -1.21
N PRO A 356 -14.34 7.97 -1.43
CA PRO A 356 -14.87 7.60 -2.75
C PRO A 356 -14.60 8.62 -3.86
N GLU A 357 -14.69 9.91 -3.54
CA GLU A 357 -14.49 11.01 -4.47
C GLU A 357 -13.02 11.12 -4.93
N ALA A 358 -12.07 11.05 -3.99
CA ALA A 358 -10.64 11.06 -4.31
C ALA A 358 -10.20 9.83 -5.11
N ARG A 359 -10.79 8.67 -4.81
CA ARG A 359 -10.57 7.42 -5.54
C ARG A 359 -10.93 7.55 -7.02
N LEU A 360 -12.13 8.04 -7.31
CA LEU A 360 -12.63 8.20 -8.69
C LEU A 360 -11.75 9.17 -9.49
N CYS A 361 -11.38 10.30 -8.90
CA CYS A 361 -10.53 11.30 -9.54
C CYS A 361 -9.13 10.77 -9.83
N PHE A 362 -8.50 10.07 -8.87
CA PHE A 362 -7.17 9.49 -9.06
C PHE A 362 -7.17 8.40 -10.15
N SER A 363 -8.14 7.47 -10.13
CA SER A 363 -8.27 6.45 -11.17
C SER A 363 -8.49 7.04 -12.57
N TYR A 364 -9.29 8.10 -12.68
CA TYR A 364 -9.51 8.81 -13.94
C TYR A 364 -8.22 9.47 -14.45
N MET A 365 -7.53 10.20 -13.58
CA MET A 365 -6.25 10.88 -13.88
C MET A 365 -5.18 9.89 -14.34
N TYR A 366 -4.95 8.83 -13.57
CA TYR A 366 -3.97 7.78 -13.90
C TYR A 366 -4.31 7.11 -15.24
N GLY A 367 -5.59 6.79 -15.47
CA GLY A 367 -6.06 6.24 -16.75
C GLY A 367 -5.92 7.21 -17.93
N LYS A 368 -6.00 8.52 -17.72
CA LYS A 368 -5.75 9.55 -18.75
C LYS A 368 -4.26 9.61 -19.11
N LEU A 369 -3.38 9.62 -18.11
CA LEU A 369 -1.92 9.66 -18.31
C LEU A 369 -1.40 8.39 -19.01
N ILE A 370 -1.86 7.20 -18.61
CA ILE A 370 -1.52 5.95 -19.32
C ILE A 370 -1.95 5.99 -20.78
N ARG A 371 -3.16 6.52 -21.06
CA ARG A 371 -3.66 6.65 -22.44
C ARG A 371 -2.82 7.61 -23.27
N MET A 372 -2.35 8.71 -22.67
CA MET A 372 -1.41 9.62 -23.33
C MET A 372 -0.05 8.96 -23.60
N CYS A 373 0.52 8.26 -22.63
CA CYS A 373 1.79 7.54 -22.80
C CYS A 373 1.72 6.42 -23.86
N SER A 374 0.61 5.69 -23.92
CA SER A 374 0.37 4.64 -24.92
C SER A 374 0.10 5.20 -26.33
N ALA A 375 -0.55 6.36 -26.45
CA ALA A 375 -0.72 7.06 -27.73
C ALA A 375 0.64 7.52 -28.31
N ILE A 376 1.54 8.06 -27.48
CA ILE A 376 2.91 8.45 -27.88
C ILE A 376 3.70 7.24 -28.43
N ARG A 377 3.45 6.02 -27.93
CA ARG A 377 4.04 4.77 -28.45
C ARG A 377 3.56 4.43 -29.86
N GLN A 378 2.26 4.56 -30.12
CA GLN A 378 1.72 4.26 -31.46
C GLN A 378 2.30 5.22 -32.51
N THR A 379 2.45 6.50 -32.16
CA THR A 379 3.07 7.52 -33.01
C THR A 379 4.56 7.24 -33.25
N ARG A 380 5.34 6.89 -32.21
CA ARG A 380 6.77 6.53 -32.36
C ARG A 380 7.00 5.22 -33.11
N ALA A 381 6.14 4.22 -32.92
CA ALA A 381 6.19 2.96 -33.67
C ALA A 381 5.81 3.15 -35.14
N ALA A 382 4.84 4.01 -35.45
CA ALA A 382 4.48 4.39 -36.81
C ALA A 382 5.62 5.17 -37.50
N ILE A 383 6.26 6.12 -36.80
CA ILE A 383 7.42 6.88 -37.32
C ILE A 383 8.61 5.95 -37.60
N ARG A 384 8.92 5.00 -36.71
CA ARG A 384 9.98 4.00 -36.96
C ARG A 384 9.70 3.07 -38.13
N ARG A 385 8.43 2.75 -38.42
CA ARG A 385 8.03 1.98 -39.60
C ARG A 385 8.04 2.80 -40.89
N ALA A 386 7.96 4.13 -40.79
CA ALA A 386 7.89 5.04 -41.94
C ALA A 386 9.26 5.55 -42.42
N ILE A 387 10.34 5.31 -41.68
CA ILE A 387 11.71 5.64 -42.13
C ILE A 387 12.25 4.43 -42.90
N PRO A 388 12.42 4.50 -44.24
CA PRO A 388 13.02 3.42 -44.99
C PRO A 388 14.47 3.27 -44.54
N HIS A 389 14.85 2.06 -44.11
CA HIS A 389 16.26 1.72 -43.96
C HIS A 389 16.92 1.83 -45.33
N GLY A 390 17.71 2.89 -45.54
CA GLY A 390 18.50 3.05 -46.74
C GLY A 390 19.43 1.86 -46.92
N ASP A 391 19.25 1.16 -48.04
CA ASP A 391 20.08 0.08 -48.54
C ASP A 391 21.56 0.45 -48.43
N ARG A 392 22.31 -0.27 -47.58
CA ARG A 392 23.75 -0.38 -47.72
C ARG A 392 24.02 -1.59 -48.58
N SER A 393 24.15 -1.37 -49.89
CA SER A 393 24.68 -2.38 -50.81
C SER A 393 26.11 -2.77 -50.38
N PRO A 394 26.49 -4.04 -50.54
CA PRO A 394 27.82 -4.51 -50.18
C PRO A 394 28.79 -4.16 -51.31
N MET A 395 29.79 -3.31 -51.04
CA MET A 395 30.98 -3.23 -51.88
C MET A 395 31.83 -4.48 -51.59
N GLY A 396 31.73 -5.45 -52.50
CA GLY A 396 32.59 -6.63 -52.56
C GLY A 396 34.04 -6.26 -52.80
N GLY A 397 34.92 -7.14 -52.35
CA GLY A 397 36.35 -7.02 -52.53
C GLY A 397 36.80 -7.27 -53.97
N ALA A 398 37.88 -6.59 -54.32
CA ALA A 398 39.07 -7.14 -54.96
C ALA A 398 40.29 -6.40 -54.38
#